data_AF-A0A9D4TSG2-F1
#
_entry.id   AF-A0A9D4TSG2-F1
#
_cell.length_a   1.000
_cell.length_b   1.000
_cell.length_c   1.000
_cell.angle_alpha   90.00
_cell.angle_beta   90.00
_cell.angle_gamma   90.00
#
_symmetry.space_group_name_H-M   'P 1'
#
loop_
_entity.id
_entity.type
_entity.pdbx_description
1 polymer ?
#
loop_
_entity_poly.entity_id
_entity_poly.type
_entity_poly.pdbx_seq_one_letter_code
_entity_poly.pdbx_strand_id
1 'polypeptide(L)'
;MSSLRTTAQPLKSQPRASVHRGSVKTRRHSPLRVCAAATGIAAPASQPDALPDQLPRDVAALRRWFRRRVGSKGAAEEEAAALEEEPAATAAQQPILSFAGGGIFFWWMLGCLRYLHRNFDLSKVQLVGASAGGLIATLAACGVNEDKAVRVAHRLAEEYGVYDRPAGLAGIWGSLIRDWLEELLPADAAERCAGRVRLVVTEVPSLRIRYLENFESKQDLIDANMASVHIPFFLDGNPTRSYRGRAYIDGSLWDFVMSGNSKLVTCEGQACVIDYFDDDQLGRNRLDFIKLANLEQVQAFVQSGYAFAERTDAAGDGFEGKLGITRKGRVRKVLEVPVWGLRSALASVDG
;
A
#
# COMPACT_ATOMS: atom_id res chain seq x y z
N MET A 1 -60.91 -12.85 -38.53
CA MET A 1 -61.83 -12.09 -37.65
C MET A 1 -60.97 -11.43 -36.57
N SER A 2 -60.84 -10.11 -36.60
CA SER A 2 -61.53 -9.14 -35.72
C SER A 2 -61.07 -9.26 -34.25
N SER A 3 -60.27 -8.34 -33.69
CA SER A 3 -60.54 -6.93 -33.29
C SER A 3 -61.44 -6.81 -32.03
N LEU A 4 -61.28 -5.85 -31.10
CA LEU A 4 -60.41 -4.65 -31.05
C LEU A 4 -60.10 -4.26 -29.57
N ARG A 5 -59.43 -3.11 -29.36
CA ARG A 5 -59.17 -2.47 -28.04
C ARG A 5 -60.43 -1.77 -27.49
N THR A 6 -60.41 -1.28 -26.23
CA THR A 6 -60.48 0.17 -25.87
C THR A 6 -60.42 0.42 -24.35
N THR A 7 -59.97 1.61 -23.96
CA THR A 7 -59.73 2.15 -22.60
C THR A 7 -60.90 2.97 -22.03
N ALA A 8 -61.01 3.09 -20.69
CA ALA A 8 -61.78 4.17 -20.05
C ALA A 8 -61.27 4.59 -18.64
N GLN A 9 -60.96 5.88 -18.49
CA GLN A 9 -61.25 6.73 -17.30
C GLN A 9 -62.57 7.50 -17.62
N PRO A 10 -63.31 8.17 -16.69
CA PRO A 10 -62.81 9.01 -15.58
C PRO A 10 -63.72 9.12 -14.32
N LEU A 11 -63.41 10.03 -13.36
CA LEU A 11 -64.27 11.18 -12.97
C LEU A 11 -63.72 12.00 -11.77
N LYS A 12 -64.26 13.22 -11.59
CA LYS A 12 -63.98 14.15 -10.47
C LYS A 12 -65.30 14.60 -9.84
N SER A 13 -65.34 14.86 -8.53
CA SER A 13 -66.25 15.88 -7.94
C SER A 13 -65.83 16.29 -6.52
N GLN A 14 -66.10 17.56 -6.17
CA GLN A 14 -66.22 18.10 -4.80
C GLN A 14 -67.63 18.67 -4.65
N PRO A 15 -68.10 18.98 -3.42
CA PRO A 15 -68.25 20.42 -3.11
C PRO A 15 -68.09 20.85 -1.63
N ARG A 16 -67.65 22.12 -1.45
CA ARG A 16 -68.06 23.20 -0.49
C ARG A 16 -68.66 22.85 0.90
N ALA A 17 -68.42 23.59 2.00
CA ALA A 17 -67.54 24.74 2.34
C ALA A 17 -67.52 24.88 3.92
N SER A 18 -67.50 26.00 4.69
CA SER A 18 -67.52 27.49 4.53
C SER A 18 -67.33 28.22 5.89
N VAL A 19 -66.78 29.47 5.91
CA VAL A 19 -67.11 30.60 6.85
C VAL A 19 -66.65 30.45 8.35
N HIS A 20 -66.11 31.43 9.11
CA HIS A 20 -65.90 32.89 8.95
C HIS A 20 -64.74 33.49 9.82
N ARG A 21 -64.30 34.73 9.48
CA ARG A 21 -63.68 35.83 10.29
C ARG A 21 -62.62 35.58 11.39
N GLY A 22 -61.53 36.37 11.31
CA GLY A 22 -60.69 36.76 12.46
C GLY A 22 -59.53 37.69 12.04
N SER A 23 -59.29 38.81 12.73
CA SER A 23 -58.21 39.77 12.44
C SER A 23 -57.71 40.45 13.73
N VAL A 24 -56.38 40.64 13.86
CA VAL A 24 -55.74 41.72 14.64
C VAL A 24 -54.23 41.75 14.33
N LYS A 25 -53.56 42.90 14.55
CA LYS A 25 -52.16 43.15 14.18
C LYS A 25 -51.17 42.97 15.35
N THR A 26 -49.97 42.49 15.00
CA THR A 26 -48.63 42.87 15.54
C THR A 26 -48.42 43.19 17.02
N ARG A 27 -47.45 42.51 17.65
CA ARG A 27 -46.43 43.16 18.50
C ARG A 27 -45.10 42.39 18.44
N ARG A 28 -43.97 43.10 18.48
CA ARG A 28 -42.64 42.51 18.70
C ARG A 28 -42.37 42.45 20.21
N HIS A 29 -41.85 41.34 20.70
CA HIS A 29 -41.21 41.26 22.02
C HIS A 29 -39.89 40.50 21.90
N SER A 30 -38.84 41.03 22.52
CA SER A 30 -37.51 40.41 22.57
C SER A 30 -37.37 39.57 23.84
N PRO A 31 -36.95 38.29 23.78
CA PRO A 31 -36.34 37.62 24.92
C PRO A 31 -34.92 38.20 25.10
N LEU A 32 -34.58 38.81 26.24
CA LEU A 32 -34.22 38.14 27.50
C LEU A 32 -33.02 37.19 27.33
N ARG A 33 -31.84 37.66 27.75
CA ARG A 33 -30.69 36.80 28.05
C ARG A 33 -31.03 35.96 29.28
N VAL A 34 -30.85 34.64 29.18
CA VAL A 34 -30.76 33.73 30.33
C VAL A 34 -29.45 33.00 30.22
N CYS A 35 -28.57 33.15 31.21
CA CYS A 35 -27.34 32.36 31.29
C CYS A 35 -27.69 31.02 31.94
N ALA A 36 -27.63 29.93 31.18
CA ALA A 36 -27.67 28.57 31.69
C ALA A 36 -26.27 27.96 31.56
N ALA A 37 -25.58 27.78 32.69
CA ALA A 37 -24.36 26.99 32.75
C ALA A 37 -24.70 25.51 33.00
N ALA A 38 -23.75 24.61 32.69
CA ALA A 38 -23.73 23.22 33.11
C ALA A 38 -24.90 22.31 32.65
N THR A 39 -24.93 21.96 31.36
CA THR A 39 -25.30 20.61 30.93
C THR A 39 -24.18 20.01 30.10
N GLY A 40 -23.40 19.10 30.69
CA GLY A 40 -22.24 18.47 30.06
C GLY A 40 -22.63 17.36 29.10
N ILE A 41 -23.02 17.72 27.87
CA ILE A 41 -23.10 16.78 26.74
C ILE A 41 -22.22 17.35 25.63
N ALA A 42 -21.08 16.70 25.37
CA ALA A 42 -20.27 17.04 24.20
C ALA A 42 -21.06 16.69 22.93
N ALA A 43 -21.14 17.63 21.99
CA ALA A 43 -21.67 17.33 20.67
C ALA A 43 -20.84 16.21 20.01
N PRO A 44 -21.46 15.33 19.19
CA PRO A 44 -20.71 14.30 18.47
C PRO A 44 -19.60 14.97 17.65
N ALA A 45 -18.41 14.37 17.66
CA ALA A 45 -17.27 14.89 16.91
C ALA A 45 -17.67 15.07 15.43
N SER A 46 -17.43 16.27 14.89
CA SER A 46 -17.60 16.54 13.48
C SER A 46 -16.81 15.53 12.65
N GLN A 47 -17.37 15.13 11.50
CA GLN A 47 -16.71 14.20 10.57
C GLN A 47 -15.25 14.63 10.33
N PRO A 48 -14.27 13.71 10.36
CA PRO A 48 -12.88 14.08 10.18
C PRO A 48 -12.70 14.72 8.80
N ASP A 49 -12.15 15.94 8.79
CA ASP A 49 -11.90 16.70 7.57
C ASP A 49 -11.19 15.83 6.53
N ALA A 50 -11.78 15.73 5.34
CA ALA A 50 -11.23 15.00 4.20
C ALA A 50 -9.76 15.37 3.95
N LEU A 51 -9.03 14.47 3.31
CA LEU A 51 -7.67 14.78 2.88
C LEU A 51 -7.73 15.95 1.87
N PRO A 52 -6.93 17.02 2.02
CA PRO A 52 -6.83 18.03 0.98
C PRO A 52 -6.28 17.38 -0.30
N ASP A 53 -6.76 17.82 -1.46
CA ASP A 53 -6.46 17.22 -2.78
C ASP A 53 -4.95 17.11 -3.09
N GLN A 54 -4.11 17.89 -2.40
CA GLN A 54 -2.67 17.69 -2.34
C GLN A 54 -2.16 17.82 -0.91
N LEU A 55 -1.34 16.85 -0.48
CA LEU A 55 -0.53 16.98 0.73
C LEU A 55 0.48 18.12 0.57
N PRO A 56 0.81 18.87 1.64
CA PRO A 56 1.83 19.92 1.57
C PRO A 56 3.20 19.39 1.09
N ARG A 57 3.70 19.95 -0.02
CA ARG A 57 5.02 19.63 -0.58
C ARG A 57 6.20 20.17 0.25
N ASP A 58 5.94 21.12 1.15
CA ASP A 58 6.89 21.57 2.18
C ASP A 58 6.88 20.59 3.37
N VAL A 59 8.04 19.98 3.65
CA VAL A 59 8.28 19.10 4.81
C VAL A 59 7.89 19.77 6.12
N ALA A 60 8.13 21.08 6.28
CA ALA A 60 7.79 21.80 7.49
C ALA A 60 6.27 22.04 7.60
N ALA A 61 5.56 22.27 6.49
CA ALA A 61 4.10 22.33 6.44
C ALA A 61 3.47 20.98 6.74
N LEU A 62 4.04 19.90 6.22
CA LEU A 62 3.58 18.54 6.49
C LEU A 62 3.85 18.15 7.97
N ARG A 63 5.00 18.51 8.54
CA ARG A 63 5.26 18.44 10.01
C ARG A 63 4.21 19.21 10.82
N ARG A 64 3.92 20.46 10.44
CA ARG A 64 2.88 21.28 11.10
C ARG A 64 1.49 20.65 10.95
N TRP A 65 1.17 20.00 9.83
CA TRP A 65 -0.10 19.32 9.58
C TRP A 65 -0.26 18.06 10.43
N PHE A 66 0.71 17.14 10.41
CA PHE A 66 0.68 15.95 11.27
C PHE A 66 0.64 16.31 12.77
N ARG A 67 1.46 17.26 13.23
CA ARG A 67 1.48 17.70 14.64
C ARG A 67 0.10 18.21 15.10
N ARG A 68 -0.69 18.83 14.20
CA ARG A 68 -2.06 19.29 14.48
C ARG A 68 -3.11 18.18 14.45
N ARG A 69 -2.99 17.18 13.56
CA ARG A 69 -3.98 16.08 13.44
C ARG A 69 -3.75 14.91 14.39
N VAL A 70 -2.50 14.61 14.77
CA VAL A 70 -2.16 13.41 15.58
C VAL A 70 -2.23 13.67 17.09
N GLY A 71 -2.12 14.93 17.53
CA GLY A 71 -2.30 15.34 18.93
C GLY A 71 -1.14 14.94 19.85
N SER A 72 -0.24 15.87 20.15
CA SER A 72 0.93 15.58 21.00
C SER A 72 0.57 15.36 22.47
N LYS A 73 0.50 14.10 22.90
CA LYS A 73 0.72 13.70 24.30
C LYS A 73 2.08 13.01 24.42
N GLY A 74 3.00 13.62 25.16
CA GLY A 74 4.20 12.95 25.68
C GLY A 74 5.22 12.49 24.63
N ALA A 75 5.97 13.42 24.05
CA ALA A 75 7.32 13.14 23.55
C ALA A 75 8.22 14.30 24.01
N ALA A 76 9.17 14.01 24.89
CA ALA A 76 10.19 14.98 25.29
C ALA A 76 11.13 15.25 24.11
N GLU A 77 11.67 16.46 24.03
CA GLU A 77 12.74 16.79 23.08
C GLU A 77 14.06 16.31 23.69
N GLU A 78 14.35 15.02 23.52
CA GLU A 78 15.64 14.45 23.90
C GLU A 78 16.67 14.69 22.78
N GLU A 79 17.75 15.36 23.16
CA GLU A 79 18.78 15.84 22.26
C GLU A 79 19.69 14.69 21.81
N ALA A 80 20.23 14.77 20.59
CA ALA A 80 20.97 13.66 20.00
C ALA A 80 22.39 13.57 20.58
N ALA A 81 22.55 12.83 21.68
CA ALA A 81 23.85 12.28 22.05
C ALA A 81 24.36 11.42 20.89
N ALA A 82 25.53 11.76 20.35
CA ALA A 82 26.13 11.01 19.26
C ALA A 82 26.65 9.66 19.80
N LEU A 83 25.99 8.58 19.39
CA LEU A 83 26.62 7.27 19.35
C LEU A 83 27.42 7.21 18.06
N GLU A 84 28.71 7.52 18.16
CA GLU A 84 29.68 7.13 17.14
C GLU A 84 29.80 5.60 17.21
N GLU A 85 29.34 4.89 16.19
CA GLU A 85 29.54 3.45 16.10
C GLU A 85 31.00 3.17 15.73
N GLU A 86 31.76 2.61 16.68
CA GLU A 86 33.08 2.03 16.48
C GLU A 86 33.09 1.14 15.22
N PRO A 87 34.08 1.27 14.31
CA PRO A 87 34.10 0.55 13.04
C PRO A 87 34.27 -0.95 13.26
N ALA A 88 33.15 -1.68 13.29
CA ALA A 88 33.12 -3.13 13.44
C ALA A 88 34.01 -3.81 12.38
N ALA A 89 34.84 -4.76 12.83
CA ALA A 89 35.86 -5.39 12.00
C ALA A 89 35.23 -6.05 10.75
N THR A 90 35.92 -5.93 9.60
CA THR A 90 35.36 -6.20 8.26
C THR A 90 35.05 -7.68 7.98
N ALA A 91 33.97 -8.18 8.56
CA ALA A 91 33.27 -9.35 8.05
C ALA A 91 32.83 -9.08 6.60
N ALA A 92 32.79 -10.13 5.77
CA ALA A 92 32.33 -10.00 4.39
C ALA A 92 30.85 -9.56 4.36
N GLN A 93 30.61 -8.27 4.06
CA GLN A 93 29.29 -7.66 4.15
C GLN A 93 28.34 -8.33 3.16
N GLN A 94 27.23 -8.89 3.66
CA GLN A 94 26.25 -9.57 2.82
C GLN A 94 25.68 -8.60 1.77
N PRO A 95 25.58 -9.01 0.49
CA PRO A 95 24.92 -8.24 -0.56
C PRO A 95 23.56 -7.71 -0.12
N ILE A 96 23.28 -6.46 -0.48
CA ILE A 96 22.02 -5.80 -0.13
C ILE A 96 21.18 -5.68 -1.40
N LEU A 97 19.98 -6.26 -1.37
CA LEU A 97 18.94 -6.10 -2.37
C LEU A 97 17.82 -5.27 -1.73
N SER A 98 17.52 -4.12 -2.34
CA SER A 98 16.52 -3.19 -1.85
C SER A 98 15.41 -2.98 -2.87
N PHE A 99 14.18 -2.79 -2.41
CA PHE A 99 13.02 -2.53 -3.25
C PHE A 99 12.41 -1.17 -2.92
N ALA A 100 12.27 -0.32 -3.94
CA ALA A 100 11.71 1.02 -3.79
C ALA A 100 10.22 1.00 -3.39
N GLY A 101 9.72 2.11 -2.85
CA GLY A 101 8.29 2.27 -2.60
C GLY A 101 7.54 2.62 -3.87
N GLY A 102 6.46 1.90 -4.18
CA GLY A 102 5.77 2.03 -5.47
C GLY A 102 4.28 1.73 -5.47
N GLY A 103 3.63 1.48 -4.32
CA GLY A 103 2.22 1.10 -4.28
C GLY A 103 1.90 -0.07 -5.23
N ILE A 104 1.11 0.17 -6.27
CA ILE A 104 0.72 -0.88 -7.24
C ILE A 104 1.86 -1.36 -8.17
N PHE A 105 2.98 -0.63 -8.24
CA PHE A 105 4.24 -1.14 -8.83
C PHE A 105 4.79 -2.38 -8.09
N PHE A 106 4.21 -2.74 -6.92
CA PHE A 106 4.33 -4.06 -6.30
C PHE A 106 4.31 -5.21 -7.32
N TRP A 107 3.38 -5.21 -8.28
CA TRP A 107 3.24 -6.31 -9.24
C TRP A 107 4.44 -6.40 -10.19
N TRP A 108 4.95 -5.27 -10.66
CA TRP A 108 6.18 -5.21 -11.43
C TRP A 108 7.39 -5.68 -10.60
N MET A 109 7.52 -5.23 -9.34
CA MET A 109 8.58 -5.69 -8.43
C MET A 109 8.47 -7.19 -8.11
N LEU A 110 7.26 -7.77 -8.09
CA LEU A 110 7.04 -9.21 -7.94
C LEU A 110 7.54 -9.98 -9.18
N GLY A 111 7.46 -9.37 -10.36
CA GLY A 111 8.12 -9.84 -11.59
C GLY A 111 9.64 -9.86 -11.46
N CYS A 112 10.22 -8.76 -11.00
CA CYS A 112 11.66 -8.65 -10.72
C CYS A 112 12.09 -9.71 -9.68
N LEU A 113 11.33 -9.89 -8.59
CA LEU A 113 11.58 -10.92 -7.60
C LEU A 113 11.53 -12.33 -8.21
N ARG A 114 10.56 -12.64 -9.07
CA ARG A 114 10.48 -13.94 -9.75
C ARG A 114 11.72 -14.23 -10.61
N TYR A 115 12.31 -13.21 -11.24
CA TYR A 115 13.59 -13.37 -11.93
C TYR A 115 14.75 -13.63 -10.95
N LEU A 116 14.82 -12.83 -9.88
CA LEU A 116 15.89 -12.89 -8.89
C LEU A 116 15.88 -14.20 -8.10
N HIS A 117 14.70 -14.70 -7.68
CA HIS A 117 14.54 -16.01 -7.04
C HIS A 117 15.02 -17.17 -7.93
N ARG A 118 14.87 -17.08 -9.26
CA ARG A 118 15.37 -18.11 -10.18
C ARG A 118 16.89 -18.07 -10.27
N ASN A 119 17.48 -16.88 -10.45
CA ASN A 119 18.89 -16.74 -10.83
C ASN A 119 19.86 -16.48 -9.66
N PHE A 120 19.38 -16.08 -8.48
CA PHE A 120 20.20 -15.72 -7.32
C PHE A 120 19.73 -16.41 -6.03
N ASP A 121 20.67 -16.68 -5.13
CA ASP A 121 20.43 -17.25 -3.80
C ASP A 121 20.13 -16.16 -2.77
N LEU A 122 18.88 -15.69 -2.78
CA LEU A 122 18.41 -14.63 -1.88
C LEU A 122 18.38 -15.03 -0.39
N SER A 123 18.85 -16.23 0.00
CA SER A 123 19.11 -16.57 1.41
C SER A 123 20.36 -15.88 1.95
N LYS A 124 21.31 -15.51 1.08
CA LYS A 124 22.60 -14.88 1.41
C LYS A 124 22.59 -13.35 1.28
N VAL A 125 21.39 -12.76 1.25
CA VAL A 125 21.13 -11.38 0.87
C VAL A 125 20.38 -10.66 1.99
N GLN A 126 20.86 -9.46 2.35
CA GLN A 126 20.10 -8.50 3.15
C GLN A 126 19.01 -7.88 2.27
N LEU A 127 17.77 -7.91 2.75
CA LEU A 127 16.59 -7.47 2.04
C LEU A 127 16.04 -6.20 2.68
N VAL A 128 15.95 -5.13 1.90
CA VAL A 128 15.47 -3.82 2.37
C VAL A 128 14.27 -3.39 1.52
N GLY A 129 13.34 -2.65 2.09
CA GLY A 129 12.29 -2.04 1.28
C GLY A 129 11.36 -1.10 2.03
N ALA A 130 10.78 -0.17 1.29
CA ALA A 130 9.75 0.75 1.77
C ALA A 130 8.40 0.40 1.14
N SER A 131 7.30 0.49 1.90
CA SER A 131 5.94 0.33 1.36
C SER A 131 5.78 -0.99 0.60
N ALA A 132 5.30 -0.95 -0.65
CA ALA A 132 5.27 -2.07 -1.58
C ALA A 132 6.60 -2.86 -1.67
N GLY A 133 7.74 -2.17 -1.64
CA GLY A 133 9.05 -2.81 -1.62
C GLY A 133 9.34 -3.56 -0.31
N GLY A 134 8.79 -3.09 0.82
CA GLY A 134 8.83 -3.81 2.10
C GLY A 134 8.03 -5.11 2.08
N LEU A 135 6.86 -5.11 1.41
CA LEU A 135 6.11 -6.34 1.15
C LEU A 135 6.94 -7.32 0.30
N ILE A 136 7.57 -6.85 -0.79
CA ILE A 136 8.42 -7.67 -1.66
C ILE A 136 9.62 -8.24 -0.90
N ALA A 137 10.31 -7.42 -0.10
CA ALA A 137 11.40 -7.85 0.77
C ALA A 137 10.95 -8.95 1.76
N THR A 138 9.74 -8.84 2.32
CA THR A 138 9.17 -9.86 3.22
C THR A 138 8.79 -11.15 2.48
N LEU A 139 8.18 -11.07 1.28
CA LEU A 139 7.87 -12.25 0.46
C LEU A 139 9.13 -12.99 0.01
N ALA A 140 10.15 -12.23 -0.41
CA ALA A 140 11.48 -12.74 -0.78
C ALA A 140 12.17 -13.41 0.42
N ALA A 141 12.08 -12.80 1.60
CA ALA A 141 12.69 -13.33 2.79
C ALA A 141 12.06 -14.67 3.22
N CYS A 142 10.74 -14.77 3.12
CA CYS A 142 9.96 -15.95 3.47
C CYS A 142 9.94 -17.04 2.39
N GLY A 143 10.39 -16.75 1.15
CA GLY A 143 10.34 -17.68 0.02
C GLY A 143 8.92 -17.95 -0.49
N VAL A 144 8.05 -16.93 -0.49
CA VAL A 144 6.65 -17.06 -0.93
C VAL A 144 6.58 -17.17 -2.46
N ASN A 145 5.83 -18.17 -2.95
CA ASN A 145 5.56 -18.34 -4.38
C ASN A 145 4.72 -17.18 -4.93
N GLU A 146 5.24 -16.54 -5.98
CA GLU A 146 4.70 -15.33 -6.60
C GLU A 146 3.34 -15.59 -7.26
N ASP A 147 3.17 -16.74 -7.91
CA ASP A 147 1.87 -17.11 -8.50
C ASP A 147 0.80 -17.34 -7.43
N LYS A 148 1.16 -17.84 -6.23
CA LYS A 148 0.25 -17.87 -5.07
C LYS A 148 -0.08 -16.43 -4.65
N ALA A 149 0.91 -15.56 -4.53
CA ALA A 149 0.70 -14.17 -4.12
C ALA A 149 -0.27 -13.41 -5.04
N VAL A 150 -0.18 -13.60 -6.36
CA VAL A 150 -1.15 -13.08 -7.34
C VAL A 150 -2.54 -13.69 -7.14
N ARG A 151 -2.67 -15.02 -7.04
CA ARG A 151 -3.98 -15.69 -6.89
C ARG A 151 -4.71 -15.30 -5.60
N VAL A 152 -3.99 -15.20 -4.49
CA VAL A 152 -4.58 -14.82 -3.19
C VAL A 152 -5.04 -13.37 -3.21
N ALA A 153 -4.28 -12.46 -3.81
CA ALA A 153 -4.71 -11.06 -3.98
C ALA A 153 -5.95 -10.92 -4.85
N HIS A 154 -6.06 -11.68 -5.95
CA HIS A 154 -7.25 -11.67 -6.80
C HIS A 154 -8.49 -12.13 -6.03
N ARG A 155 -8.42 -13.29 -5.37
CA ARG A 155 -9.53 -13.82 -4.57
C ARG A 155 -9.95 -12.85 -3.47
N LEU A 156 -8.99 -12.26 -2.75
CA LEU A 156 -9.31 -11.24 -1.74
C LEU A 156 -9.90 -9.97 -2.36
N ALA A 157 -9.48 -9.57 -3.56
CA ALA A 157 -10.09 -8.43 -4.27
C ALA A 157 -11.55 -8.72 -4.69
N GLU A 158 -11.88 -9.96 -5.04
CA GLU A 158 -13.25 -10.43 -5.28
C GLU A 158 -14.06 -10.45 -3.97
N GLU A 159 -13.53 -11.05 -2.90
CA GLU A 159 -14.19 -11.16 -1.58
C GLU A 159 -14.44 -9.80 -0.90
N TYR A 160 -13.54 -8.83 -1.09
CA TYR A 160 -13.71 -7.43 -0.65
C TYR A 160 -14.56 -6.57 -1.62
N GLY A 161 -15.02 -7.13 -2.75
CA GLY A 161 -15.78 -6.42 -3.77
C GLY A 161 -15.05 -5.23 -4.40
N VAL A 162 -13.72 -5.29 -4.49
CA VAL A 162 -12.85 -4.17 -4.93
C VAL A 162 -13.26 -3.64 -6.30
N TYR A 163 -13.64 -4.53 -7.21
CA TYR A 163 -13.98 -4.20 -8.60
C TYR A 163 -15.34 -3.47 -8.75
N ASP A 164 -16.27 -3.68 -7.82
CA ASP A 164 -17.60 -3.04 -7.82
C ASP A 164 -17.65 -1.72 -7.01
N ARG A 165 -16.58 -1.40 -6.27
CA ARG A 165 -16.52 -0.23 -5.38
C ARG A 165 -16.12 1.05 -6.15
N PRO A 166 -16.93 2.13 -6.10
CA PRO A 166 -16.55 3.42 -6.70
C PRO A 166 -15.27 4.05 -6.11
N ALA A 167 -14.89 3.67 -4.88
CA ALA A 167 -13.65 4.07 -4.23
C ALA A 167 -12.51 3.04 -4.36
N GLY A 168 -12.76 1.91 -5.03
CA GLY A 168 -11.85 0.78 -5.15
C GLY A 168 -11.28 0.33 -3.79
N LEU A 169 -9.95 0.30 -3.72
CA LEU A 169 -9.16 -0.08 -2.55
C LEU A 169 -9.21 0.93 -1.38
N ALA A 170 -9.65 2.18 -1.59
CA ALA A 170 -9.59 3.20 -0.54
C ALA A 170 -10.41 2.80 0.70
N GLY A 171 -9.80 2.91 1.87
CA GLY A 171 -10.37 2.54 3.17
C GLY A 171 -10.51 1.04 3.44
N ILE A 172 -10.13 0.16 2.50
CA ILE A 172 -10.13 -1.31 2.70
C ILE A 172 -8.77 -1.97 2.42
N TRP A 173 -7.85 -1.28 1.74
CA TRP A 173 -6.56 -1.85 1.33
C TRP A 173 -5.73 -2.34 2.52
N GLY A 174 -5.81 -1.66 3.66
CA GLY A 174 -5.09 -2.06 4.88
C GLY A 174 -5.52 -3.42 5.43
N SER A 175 -6.81 -3.75 5.33
CA SER A 175 -7.33 -5.06 5.73
C SER A 175 -7.01 -6.13 4.69
N LEU A 176 -7.18 -5.82 3.39
CA LEU A 176 -6.84 -6.72 2.30
C LEU A 176 -5.36 -7.13 2.32
N ILE A 177 -4.42 -6.19 2.57
CA ILE A 177 -2.99 -6.49 2.72
C ILE A 177 -2.75 -7.38 3.96
N ARG A 178 -3.47 -7.16 5.07
CA ARG A 178 -3.34 -8.00 6.27
C ARG A 178 -3.73 -9.44 5.99
N ASP A 179 -4.91 -9.66 5.45
CA ASP A 179 -5.44 -11.01 5.21
C ASP A 179 -4.58 -11.75 4.17
N TRP A 180 -4.09 -11.02 3.17
CA TRP A 180 -3.14 -11.51 2.17
C TRP A 180 -1.79 -11.92 2.81
N LEU A 181 -1.22 -11.11 3.70
CA LEU A 181 -0.02 -11.50 4.46
C LEU A 181 -0.28 -12.67 5.42
N GLU A 182 -1.46 -12.73 6.05
CA GLU A 182 -1.83 -13.83 6.95
C GLU A 182 -1.90 -15.18 6.20
N GLU A 183 -2.44 -15.21 4.98
CA GLU A 183 -2.50 -16.42 4.17
C GLU A 183 -1.17 -16.77 3.46
N LEU A 184 -0.33 -15.77 3.14
CA LEU A 184 0.93 -16.00 2.43
C LEU A 184 2.10 -16.34 3.34
N LEU A 185 2.26 -15.65 4.48
CA LEU A 185 3.43 -15.82 5.34
C LEU A 185 3.32 -17.12 6.16
N PRO A 186 4.40 -17.94 6.22
CA PRO A 186 4.40 -19.15 7.03
C PRO A 186 4.45 -18.83 8.53
N ALA A 187 4.37 -19.85 9.38
CA ALA A 187 4.47 -19.66 10.83
C ALA A 187 5.85 -19.11 11.27
N ASP A 188 6.92 -19.60 10.63
CA ASP A 188 8.33 -19.25 10.86
C ASP A 188 8.79 -18.01 10.08
N ALA A 189 7.86 -17.09 9.77
CA ALA A 189 8.14 -15.93 8.93
C ALA A 189 9.08 -14.91 9.61
N ALA A 190 9.04 -14.76 10.93
CA ALA A 190 9.92 -13.84 11.65
C ALA A 190 11.37 -14.36 11.64
N GLU A 191 11.54 -15.66 11.85
CA GLU A 191 12.81 -16.38 11.83
C GLU A 191 13.47 -16.33 10.45
N ARG A 192 12.69 -16.42 9.36
CA ARG A 192 13.17 -16.23 7.97
C ARG A 192 13.60 -14.79 7.67
N CYS A 193 13.06 -13.81 8.40
CA CYS A 193 13.37 -12.39 8.28
C CYS A 193 14.48 -11.91 9.24
N ALA A 194 14.78 -12.68 10.29
CA ALA A 194 15.69 -12.32 11.37
C ALA A 194 17.10 -11.99 10.85
N GLY A 195 17.68 -10.90 11.35
CA GLY A 195 19.02 -10.43 11.01
C GLY A 195 19.23 -9.99 9.55
N ARG A 196 18.21 -10.06 8.67
CA ARG A 196 18.37 -9.79 7.23
C ARG A 196 17.30 -8.94 6.57
N VAL A 197 16.11 -8.76 7.16
CA VAL A 197 15.05 -7.89 6.62
C VAL A 197 14.98 -6.58 7.37
N ARG A 198 14.98 -5.46 6.63
CA ARG A 198 14.73 -4.11 7.16
C ARG A 198 13.59 -3.42 6.40
N LEU A 199 12.53 -3.09 7.13
CA LEU A 199 11.36 -2.39 6.59
C LEU A 199 11.48 -0.90 6.87
N VAL A 200 11.48 -0.08 5.83
CA VAL A 200 11.63 1.37 5.94
C VAL A 200 10.29 2.00 6.34
N VAL A 201 10.30 2.90 7.33
CA VAL A 201 9.12 3.59 7.86
C VAL A 201 9.41 5.07 8.13
N THR A 202 8.40 5.93 8.10
CA THR A 202 8.48 7.31 8.60
C THR A 202 7.88 7.38 10.00
N GLU A 203 8.68 7.72 11.02
CA GLU A 203 8.18 7.96 12.39
C GLU A 203 7.41 9.29 12.48
N VAL A 204 6.27 9.31 13.16
CA VAL A 204 5.47 10.52 13.43
C VAL A 204 5.48 10.78 14.95
N PRO A 205 5.69 12.03 15.44
CA PRO A 205 5.72 13.31 14.70
C PRO A 205 7.12 13.78 14.28
N SER A 206 8.18 13.00 14.51
CA SER A 206 9.56 13.41 14.20
C SER A 206 9.79 13.61 12.68
N LEU A 207 9.07 12.84 11.86
CA LEU A 207 9.30 12.65 10.43
C LEU A 207 10.76 12.28 10.14
N ARG A 208 11.34 11.41 10.99
CA ARG A 208 12.60 10.71 10.74
C ARG A 208 12.28 9.37 10.08
N ILE A 209 12.97 9.07 8.99
CA ILE A 209 12.91 7.75 8.35
C ILE A 209 13.72 6.77 9.22
N ARG A 210 13.23 5.55 9.41
CA ARG A 210 13.86 4.49 10.23
C ARG A 210 13.70 3.13 9.57
N TYR A 211 14.51 2.16 10.00
CA TYR A 211 14.21 0.75 9.81
C TYR A 211 13.32 0.22 10.94
N LEU A 212 12.48 -0.76 10.63
CA LEU A 212 11.98 -1.78 11.54
C LEU A 212 12.69 -3.09 11.18
N GLU A 213 13.21 -3.76 12.19
CA GLU A 213 13.94 -5.03 12.11
C GLU A 213 13.77 -5.80 13.43
N ASN A 214 14.35 -6.99 13.56
CA ASN A 214 14.25 -7.86 14.75
C ASN A 214 12.79 -8.18 15.14
N PHE A 215 12.08 -8.79 14.19
CA PHE A 215 10.67 -9.19 14.36
C PHE A 215 10.52 -10.36 15.34
N GLU A 216 9.55 -10.26 16.24
CA GLU A 216 9.38 -11.20 17.36
C GLU A 216 8.41 -12.36 17.05
N SER A 217 7.55 -12.21 16.03
CA SER A 217 6.60 -13.23 15.58
C SER A 217 6.07 -12.91 14.17
N LYS A 218 5.37 -13.87 13.54
CA LYS A 218 4.61 -13.63 12.30
C LYS A 218 3.71 -12.38 12.40
N GLN A 219 2.97 -12.21 13.50
CA GLN A 219 2.06 -11.07 13.66
C GLN A 219 2.79 -9.73 13.81
N ASP A 220 3.90 -9.71 14.55
CA ASP A 220 4.74 -8.52 14.68
C ASP A 220 5.41 -8.13 13.35
N LEU A 221 5.85 -9.11 12.54
CA LEU A 221 6.30 -8.89 11.15
C LEU A 221 5.16 -8.34 10.25
N ILE A 222 3.93 -8.81 10.42
CA ILE A 222 2.76 -8.29 9.69
C ILE A 222 2.43 -6.86 10.15
N ASP A 223 2.48 -6.56 11.44
CA ASP A 223 2.29 -5.20 11.96
C ASP A 223 3.38 -4.23 11.50
N ALA A 224 4.64 -4.68 11.42
CA ALA A 224 5.75 -3.89 10.88
C ALA A 224 5.58 -3.61 9.37
N ASN A 225 5.14 -4.61 8.59
CA ASN A 225 4.76 -4.41 7.19
C ASN A 225 3.62 -3.40 7.05
N MET A 226 2.56 -3.55 7.86
CA MET A 226 1.44 -2.59 7.87
C MET A 226 1.85 -1.17 8.27
N ALA A 227 2.90 -0.99 9.07
CA ALA A 227 3.47 0.34 9.34
C ALA A 227 4.24 0.90 8.14
N SER A 228 4.96 0.06 7.39
CA SER A 228 5.73 0.46 6.20
C SER A 228 4.87 0.86 4.99
N VAL A 229 3.67 0.27 4.84
CA VAL A 229 2.70 0.61 3.78
C VAL A 229 1.68 1.69 4.18
N HIS A 230 1.77 2.29 5.38
CA HIS A 230 0.68 3.13 5.90
C HIS A 230 0.61 4.52 5.26
N ILE A 231 0.06 4.58 4.04
CA ILE A 231 -0.31 5.84 3.38
C ILE A 231 -1.44 6.49 4.20
N PRO A 232 -1.23 7.69 4.76
CA PRO A 232 -2.19 8.36 5.64
C PRO A 232 -3.59 8.45 5.05
N PHE A 233 -4.60 8.08 5.83
CA PHE A 233 -6.03 8.07 5.48
C PHE A 233 -6.44 7.13 4.32
N PHE A 234 -5.52 6.59 3.53
CA PHE A 234 -5.86 5.83 2.31
C PHE A 234 -6.12 4.34 2.56
N LEU A 235 -5.34 3.69 3.43
CA LEU A 235 -5.46 2.23 3.64
C LEU A 235 -6.70 1.84 4.45
N ASP A 236 -7.01 2.59 5.50
CA ASP A 236 -7.99 2.26 6.55
C ASP A 236 -8.68 3.49 7.16
N GLY A 237 -8.43 4.70 6.62
CA GLY A 237 -8.91 5.97 7.17
C GLY A 237 -8.06 6.59 8.28
N ASN A 238 -7.05 5.91 8.83
CA ASN A 238 -6.25 6.41 9.94
C ASN A 238 -5.07 7.31 9.49
N PRO A 239 -4.72 8.37 10.25
CA PRO A 239 -3.59 9.25 9.92
C PRO A 239 -2.23 8.57 10.04
N THR A 240 -2.10 7.57 10.92
CA THR A 240 -0.86 6.88 11.28
C THR A 240 -1.17 5.44 11.71
N ARG A 241 -0.23 4.52 11.52
CA ARG A 241 -0.24 3.18 12.13
C ARG A 241 0.51 3.20 13.46
N SER A 242 0.06 2.42 14.45
CA SER A 242 0.88 2.14 15.64
C SER A 242 1.64 0.82 15.47
N TYR A 243 2.91 0.81 15.85
CA TYR A 243 3.78 -0.37 15.94
C TYR A 243 4.69 -0.23 17.16
N ARG A 244 4.77 -1.27 18.00
CA ARG A 244 5.52 -1.31 19.28
C ARG A 244 5.48 0.02 20.08
N GLY A 245 4.27 0.59 20.22
CA GLY A 245 4.02 1.82 20.99
C GLY A 245 4.36 3.16 20.31
N ARG A 246 4.91 3.15 19.08
CA ARG A 246 5.25 4.37 18.31
C ARG A 246 4.32 4.52 17.11
N ALA A 247 4.20 5.74 16.58
CA ALA A 247 3.35 6.06 15.44
C ALA A 247 4.18 6.20 14.15
N TYR A 248 3.68 5.62 13.06
CA TYR A 248 4.36 5.56 11.77
C TYR A 248 3.42 5.86 10.60
N ILE A 249 4.02 6.26 9.48
CA ILE A 249 3.42 6.34 8.15
C ILE A 249 4.39 5.75 7.12
N ASP A 250 3.89 5.58 5.89
CA ASP A 250 4.60 4.96 4.77
C ASP A 250 6.08 5.41 4.67
N GLY A 251 6.98 4.42 4.51
CA GLY A 251 8.42 4.66 4.45
C GLY A 251 8.88 5.45 3.24
N SER A 252 8.13 5.36 2.13
CA SER A 252 8.42 5.97 0.82
C SER A 252 7.66 7.26 0.56
N LEU A 253 6.85 7.75 1.52
CA LEU A 253 6.10 8.99 1.36
C LEU A 253 7.00 10.20 0.99
N TRP A 254 8.25 10.20 1.44
CA TRP A 254 9.25 11.20 1.06
C TRP A 254 9.82 10.96 -0.33
N ASP A 255 10.05 9.71 -0.71
CA ASP A 255 10.58 9.34 -2.02
C ASP A 255 9.60 9.79 -3.13
N PHE A 256 8.29 9.63 -2.91
CA PHE A 256 7.23 10.17 -3.76
C PHE A 256 7.18 11.71 -3.81
N VAL A 257 7.47 12.40 -2.71
CA VAL A 257 7.42 13.89 -2.63
C VAL A 257 8.69 14.52 -3.20
N MET A 258 9.85 13.89 -3.03
CA MET A 258 11.18 14.40 -3.40
C MET A 258 11.70 13.84 -4.72
N SER A 259 11.03 12.84 -5.31
CA SER A 259 11.41 12.18 -6.57
C SER A 259 12.80 11.51 -6.52
N GLY A 260 13.09 10.81 -5.43
CA GLY A 260 14.33 10.04 -5.26
C GLY A 260 14.36 9.26 -3.94
N ASN A 261 14.91 8.05 -3.99
CA ASN A 261 14.95 7.14 -2.85
C ASN A 261 15.79 7.65 -1.68
N SER A 262 15.26 7.50 -0.46
CA SER A 262 15.97 7.81 0.78
C SER A 262 17.29 7.05 0.94
N LYS A 263 18.19 7.59 1.79
CA LYS A 263 19.46 6.94 2.18
C LYS A 263 19.27 5.52 2.73
N LEU A 264 18.12 5.22 3.34
CA LEU A 264 17.81 3.91 3.89
C LEU A 264 17.40 2.94 2.78
N VAL A 265 16.53 3.35 1.85
CA VAL A 265 16.18 2.53 0.67
C VAL A 265 17.41 2.27 -0.20
N THR A 266 18.28 3.24 -0.41
CA THR A 266 19.53 3.05 -1.19
C THR A 266 20.65 2.36 -0.39
N CYS A 267 20.50 2.18 0.93
CA CYS A 267 21.57 1.79 1.87
C CYS A 267 22.86 2.57 1.61
N GLU A 268 22.76 3.90 1.56
CA GLU A 268 23.85 4.83 1.24
C GLU A 268 24.58 4.54 -0.09
N GLY A 269 23.88 3.93 -1.06
CA GLY A 269 24.43 3.50 -2.36
C GLY A 269 25.06 2.11 -2.35
N GLN A 270 25.06 1.40 -1.21
CA GLN A 270 25.58 0.04 -1.11
C GLN A 270 24.64 -0.99 -1.77
N ALA A 271 23.33 -0.77 -1.80
CA ALA A 271 22.37 -1.73 -2.35
C ALA A 271 22.39 -1.87 -3.88
N CYS A 272 21.97 -3.04 -4.35
CA CYS A 272 21.22 -3.16 -5.61
C CYS A 272 19.78 -2.69 -5.33
N VAL A 273 19.34 -1.61 -5.96
CA VAL A 273 17.97 -1.10 -5.79
C VAL A 273 17.13 -1.54 -6.99
N ILE A 274 15.98 -2.13 -6.73
CA ILE A 274 14.94 -2.41 -7.71
C ILE A 274 13.94 -1.26 -7.64
N ASP A 275 13.99 -0.38 -8.64
CA ASP A 275 13.10 0.76 -8.80
C ASP A 275 12.44 0.73 -10.19
N TYR A 276 11.14 1.00 -10.23
CA TYR A 276 10.36 1.10 -11.46
C TYR A 276 10.65 2.39 -12.24
N PHE A 277 11.32 3.37 -11.62
CA PHE A 277 11.79 4.58 -12.31
C PHE A 277 12.88 4.28 -13.35
N ASP A 278 13.58 3.13 -13.24
CA ASP A 278 14.65 2.71 -14.15
C ASP A 278 14.17 1.91 -15.37
N ASP A 279 12.90 1.47 -15.41
CA ASP A 279 12.34 0.72 -16.55
C ASP A 279 11.81 1.67 -17.64
N ASP A 280 12.64 1.89 -18.66
CA ASP A 280 12.36 2.76 -19.81
C ASP A 280 11.14 2.32 -20.64
N GLN A 281 10.78 1.04 -20.58
CA GLN A 281 9.64 0.44 -21.27
C GLN A 281 8.34 0.55 -20.46
N LEU A 282 8.43 0.96 -19.19
CA LEU A 282 7.28 1.16 -18.31
C LEU A 282 6.63 2.53 -18.61
N GLY A 283 5.69 2.49 -19.56
CA GLY A 283 5.13 3.67 -20.23
C GLY A 283 4.71 4.83 -19.31
N ARG A 284 4.96 6.06 -19.76
CA ARG A 284 4.87 7.31 -18.98
C ARG A 284 3.50 7.67 -18.39
N ASN A 285 2.44 6.87 -18.59
CA ASN A 285 1.11 7.07 -18.02
C ASN A 285 1.08 6.72 -16.52
N ARG A 286 1.86 7.44 -15.70
CA ARG A 286 2.01 7.30 -14.24
C ARG A 286 0.72 7.61 -13.42
N LEU A 287 -0.46 7.53 -14.04
CA LEU A 287 -1.79 7.80 -13.46
C LEU A 287 -2.88 6.77 -13.81
N ASP A 288 -2.65 5.77 -14.69
CA ASP A 288 -3.59 4.64 -14.89
C ASP A 288 -3.58 3.61 -13.73
N PHE A 289 -2.94 3.98 -12.61
CA PHE A 289 -2.62 3.21 -11.41
C PHE A 289 -3.83 2.78 -10.59
N ILE A 290 -5.01 3.31 -10.95
CA ILE A 290 -6.32 3.03 -10.35
C ILE A 290 -7.08 1.97 -11.17
N LYS A 291 -6.56 1.52 -12.31
CA LYS A 291 -7.26 0.65 -13.29
C LYS A 291 -6.62 -0.72 -13.54
N LEU A 292 -5.85 -1.26 -12.60
CA LEU A 292 -5.51 -2.70 -12.59
C LEU A 292 -6.75 -3.48 -12.15
N ALA A 293 -7.64 -3.73 -13.11
CA ALA A 293 -9.03 -4.10 -12.90
C ALA A 293 -9.32 -5.59 -13.14
N ASN A 294 -8.34 -6.38 -13.60
CA ASN A 294 -8.48 -7.83 -13.74
C ASN A 294 -7.14 -8.58 -13.58
N LEU A 295 -7.22 -9.90 -13.47
CA LEU A 295 -6.07 -10.80 -13.32
C LEU A 295 -5.05 -10.71 -14.46
N GLU A 296 -5.51 -10.57 -15.70
CA GLU A 296 -4.67 -10.56 -16.90
C GLU A 296 -3.73 -9.34 -16.91
N GLN A 297 -4.25 -8.15 -16.58
CA GLN A 297 -3.45 -6.94 -16.45
C GLN A 297 -2.40 -7.05 -15.32
N VAL A 298 -2.77 -7.66 -14.19
CA VAL A 298 -1.82 -7.94 -13.08
C VAL A 298 -0.72 -8.90 -13.54
N GLN A 299 -1.07 -9.98 -14.24
CA GLN A 299 -0.11 -10.95 -14.77
C GLN A 299 0.81 -10.33 -15.83
N ALA A 300 0.28 -9.49 -16.72
CA ALA A 300 1.07 -8.75 -17.70
C ALA A 300 2.08 -7.80 -17.03
N PHE A 301 1.70 -7.17 -15.90
CA PHE A 301 2.59 -6.27 -15.16
C PHE A 301 3.67 -7.00 -14.35
N VAL A 302 3.35 -8.20 -13.83
CA VAL A 302 4.36 -9.15 -13.31
C VAL A 302 5.32 -9.59 -14.44
N GLN A 303 4.81 -9.83 -15.65
CA GLN A 303 5.63 -10.27 -16.76
C GLN A 303 6.55 -9.16 -17.29
N SER A 304 6.15 -7.88 -17.27
CA SER A 304 7.04 -6.78 -17.67
C SER A 304 8.18 -6.56 -16.67
N GLY A 305 7.93 -6.68 -15.36
CA GLY A 305 8.98 -6.65 -14.34
C GLY A 305 9.97 -7.81 -14.44
N TYR A 306 9.48 -9.02 -14.74
CA TYR A 306 10.36 -10.15 -15.05
C TYR A 306 11.24 -9.86 -16.28
N ALA A 307 10.64 -9.28 -17.33
CA ALA A 307 11.36 -8.90 -18.55
C ALA A 307 12.36 -7.75 -18.33
N PHE A 308 12.08 -6.80 -17.42
CA PHE A 308 13.07 -5.80 -17.00
C PHE A 308 14.26 -6.48 -16.34
N ALA A 309 14.04 -7.33 -15.34
CA ALA A 309 15.11 -8.03 -14.65
C ALA A 309 15.94 -8.94 -15.58
N GLU A 310 15.32 -9.59 -16.58
CA GLU A 310 16.06 -10.35 -17.60
C GLU A 310 16.94 -9.45 -18.51
N ARG A 311 16.50 -8.22 -18.84
CA ARG A 311 17.33 -7.23 -19.57
C ARG A 311 18.47 -6.71 -18.70
N THR A 312 18.18 -6.32 -17.46
CA THR A 312 19.15 -5.75 -16.50
C THR A 312 20.25 -6.74 -16.12
N ASP A 313 19.93 -8.04 -16.03
CA ASP A 313 20.95 -9.08 -15.82
C ASP A 313 21.77 -9.34 -17.09
N ALA A 314 21.13 -9.31 -18.27
CA ALA A 314 21.80 -9.51 -19.56
C ALA A 314 22.73 -8.36 -19.98
N ALA A 315 22.56 -7.16 -19.41
CA ALA A 315 23.50 -6.04 -19.57
C ALA A 315 24.87 -6.33 -18.90
N GLY A 316 24.91 -7.22 -17.92
CA GLY A 316 26.14 -7.73 -17.30
C GLY A 316 26.69 -6.94 -16.12
N ASP A 317 26.20 -5.72 -15.86
CA ASP A 317 26.59 -4.87 -14.72
C ASP A 317 25.49 -4.74 -13.66
N GLY A 318 24.23 -4.57 -14.08
CA GLY A 318 23.09 -4.18 -13.23
C GLY A 318 22.85 -5.04 -11.98
N PHE A 319 23.00 -6.36 -12.08
CA PHE A 319 22.95 -7.26 -10.91
C PHE A 319 24.30 -7.88 -10.55
N GLU A 320 25.19 -8.16 -11.51
CA GLU A 320 26.43 -8.89 -11.21
C GLU A 320 27.34 -8.14 -10.24
N GLY A 321 27.51 -6.82 -10.43
CA GLY A 321 28.39 -5.99 -9.60
C GLY A 321 27.92 -5.82 -8.15
N LYS A 322 26.68 -6.20 -7.81
CA LYS A 322 26.09 -6.09 -6.47
C LYS A 322 25.70 -7.45 -5.86
N LEU A 323 25.22 -8.39 -6.67
CA LEU A 323 24.62 -9.66 -6.25
C LEU A 323 25.37 -10.90 -6.77
N GLY A 324 26.37 -10.75 -7.66
CA GLY A 324 27.01 -11.84 -8.39
C GLY A 324 27.53 -13.00 -7.53
N ILE A 325 28.04 -12.71 -6.32
CA ILE A 325 28.50 -13.74 -5.37
C ILE A 325 27.37 -14.67 -4.84
N THR A 326 26.11 -14.33 -5.11
CA THR A 326 24.92 -15.14 -4.80
C THR A 326 24.31 -15.81 -6.03
N ARG A 327 24.86 -15.59 -7.24
CA ARG A 327 24.31 -16.15 -8.48
C ARG A 327 24.30 -17.68 -8.43
N LYS A 328 23.17 -18.27 -8.81
CA LYS A 328 22.99 -19.72 -8.93
C LYS A 328 23.70 -20.22 -10.20
N GLY A 329 24.43 -21.34 -10.09
CA GLY A 329 25.03 -22.01 -11.25
C GLY A 329 23.98 -22.40 -12.29
N ARG A 330 24.36 -22.37 -13.58
CA ARG A 330 23.51 -22.54 -14.79
C ARG A 330 22.15 -23.22 -14.53
N VAL A 331 21.14 -22.39 -14.26
CA VAL A 331 19.75 -22.83 -14.18
C VAL A 331 19.32 -23.29 -15.57
N ARG A 332 19.00 -24.58 -15.74
CA ARG A 332 18.36 -25.05 -16.98
C ARG A 332 17.03 -24.29 -17.13
N LYS A 333 16.80 -23.62 -18.26
CA LYS A 333 15.48 -23.04 -18.58
C LYS A 333 14.47 -24.18 -18.72
N VAL A 334 13.84 -24.54 -17.60
CA VAL A 334 12.59 -25.29 -17.58
C VAL A 334 11.55 -24.37 -18.23
N LEU A 335 11.03 -24.78 -19.37
CA LEU A 335 9.90 -24.13 -20.02
C LEU A 335 8.65 -24.39 -19.17
N GLU A 336 8.40 -23.50 -18.21
CA GLU A 336 7.10 -23.34 -17.55
C GLU A 336 6.08 -22.87 -18.60
N VAL A 337 5.55 -23.81 -19.37
CA VAL A 337 4.33 -23.60 -20.14
C VAL A 337 3.23 -23.23 -19.14
N PRO A 338 2.58 -22.05 -19.25
CA PRO A 338 1.52 -21.68 -18.32
C PRO A 338 0.41 -22.72 -18.37
N VAL A 339 0.15 -23.38 -17.23
CA VAL A 339 -0.76 -24.54 -17.13
C VAL A 339 -2.18 -24.23 -17.66
N TRP A 340 -2.56 -22.95 -17.66
CA TRP A 340 -3.83 -22.45 -18.19
C TRP A 340 -3.95 -22.48 -19.73
N GLY A 341 -2.85 -22.51 -20.48
CA GLY A 341 -2.90 -22.58 -21.96
C GLY A 341 -3.36 -23.93 -22.52
N LEU A 342 -3.21 -25.01 -21.74
CA LEU A 342 -3.52 -26.39 -22.18
C LEU A 342 -5.01 -26.67 -22.42
N ARG A 343 -5.93 -25.87 -21.85
CA ARG A 343 -7.36 -26.02 -22.11
C ARG A 343 -7.79 -25.53 -23.49
N SER A 344 -7.09 -24.55 -24.07
CA SER A 344 -7.36 -24.08 -25.43
C SER A 344 -6.77 -25.01 -26.48
N ALA A 345 -5.57 -25.56 -26.23
CA ALA A 345 -4.88 -26.44 -27.18
C ALA A 345 -5.54 -27.83 -27.32
N LEU A 346 -6.24 -28.31 -26.30
CA LEU A 346 -7.01 -29.57 -26.35
C LEU A 346 -8.43 -29.41 -26.91
N ALA A 347 -8.91 -28.18 -27.12
CA ALA A 347 -10.20 -27.89 -27.72
C ALA A 347 -10.17 -27.74 -29.26
N SER A 348 -8.99 -27.93 -29.88
CA SER A 348 -8.78 -27.76 -31.32
C SER A 348 -8.15 -29.00 -31.98
N VAL A 349 -8.40 -30.18 -31.43
CA VAL A 349 -7.89 -31.48 -31.94
C VAL A 349 -9.04 -32.44 -32.29
N ASP A 350 -10.22 -32.28 -31.68
CA ASP A 350 -11.46 -32.93 -32.10
C ASP A 350 -12.29 -31.95 -32.97
N GLY A 351 -12.06 -31.96 -34.29
CA GLY A 351 -12.74 -31.11 -35.27
C GLY A 351 -12.54 -31.56 -36.72
#